data_AF-A0A2V8LK05-F1
#
_entry.id   AF-A0A2V8LK05-F1
#
_cell.length_a   1.000
_cell.length_b   1.000
_cell.length_c   1.000
_cell.angle_alpha   90.00
_cell.angle_beta   90.00
_cell.angle_gamma   90.00
#
_symmetry.space_group_name_H-M   'P 1'
#
loop_
_entity.id
_entity.type
_entity.pdbx_description
1 polymer ?
#
loop_
_entity_poly.entity_id
_entity_poly.type
_entity_poly.pdbx_seq_one_letter_code
_entity_poly.pdbx_strand_id
1 'polypeptide(L)'
;MSEVKETKKTKLLAFRVTDDEYAQIERIALALGEDMNNWCRNIIVSEAREGSGLTKSQRLLYEEIARTRYLVGHGFRLLLNSKESTAETWKKITKDIDEYSGIIADDLLSRRK
;
A
#
# COMPACT_ATOMS: atom_id res chain seq x y z
N MET A 1 -0.46 39.40 1.30
CA MET A 1 -1.36 38.31 0.89
C MET A 1 -0.86 37.77 -0.44
N SER A 2 -0.19 36.62 -0.42
CA SER A 2 0.36 36.00 -1.64
C SER A 2 -0.78 35.33 -2.41
N GLU A 3 -1.07 35.84 -3.61
CA GLU A 3 -1.92 35.17 -4.59
C GLU A 3 -1.37 33.77 -4.89
N VAL A 4 -2.13 32.73 -4.53
CA VAL A 4 -1.91 31.39 -5.07
C VAL A 4 -2.36 31.45 -6.53
N LYS A 5 -1.41 31.65 -7.44
CA LYS A 5 -1.68 31.48 -8.88
C LYS A 5 -2.10 30.04 -9.11
N GLU A 6 -3.41 29.80 -9.27
CA GLU A 6 -3.89 28.52 -9.77
C GLU A 6 -3.27 28.28 -11.14
N THR A 7 -2.37 27.30 -11.23
CA THR A 7 -1.76 26.90 -12.49
C THR A 7 -2.86 26.30 -13.36
N LYS A 8 -3.28 27.01 -14.41
CA LYS A 8 -4.30 26.53 -15.35
C LYS A 8 -3.90 25.15 -15.89
N LYS A 9 -4.83 24.19 -15.78
CA LYS A 9 -4.70 22.84 -16.37
C LYS A 9 -4.93 22.97 -17.89
N THR A 10 -3.88 22.91 -18.70
CA THR A 10 -3.94 23.16 -20.16
C THR A 10 -3.89 21.92 -21.03
N LYS A 11 -3.72 20.74 -20.44
CA LYS A 11 -3.61 19.45 -21.15
C LYS A 11 -4.76 18.53 -20.77
N LEU A 12 -5.27 17.79 -21.75
CA LEU A 12 -6.35 16.81 -21.60
C LEU A 12 -5.79 15.40 -21.69
N LEU A 13 -6.20 14.54 -20.76
CA LEU A 13 -6.02 13.10 -20.84
C LEU A 13 -7.40 12.47 -21.03
N ALA A 14 -7.53 11.61 -22.04
CA ALA A 14 -8.75 10.86 -22.31
C ALA A 14 -8.39 9.43 -22.70
N PHE A 15 -9.16 8.48 -22.21
CA PHE A 15 -9.02 7.06 -22.51
C PHE A 15 -10.41 6.45 -22.68
N ARG A 16 -10.50 5.36 -23.45
CA ARG A 16 -11.75 4.63 -23.63
C ARG A 16 -11.92 3.64 -22.49
N VAL A 17 -13.15 3.51 -22.02
CA VAL A 17 -13.58 2.52 -21.02
C VAL A 17 -14.82 1.82 -21.55
N THR A 18 -15.08 0.63 -21.05
CA THR A 18 -16.36 -0.08 -21.22
C THR A 18 -17.46 0.57 -20.38
N ASP A 19 -18.72 0.25 -20.70
CA ASP A 19 -19.87 0.77 -19.93
C ASP A 19 -19.82 0.34 -18.45
N ASP A 20 -19.36 -0.89 -18.18
CA ASP A 20 -19.21 -1.42 -16.82
C ASP A 20 -18.12 -0.67 -16.02
N GLU A 21 -16.97 -0.42 -16.65
CA GLU A 21 -15.89 0.37 -16.05
C GLU A 21 -16.35 1.81 -15.77
N TYR A 22 -17.07 2.42 -16.71
CA TYR A 22 -17.63 3.76 -16.53
C TYR A 22 -18.59 3.81 -15.34
N ALA A 23 -19.56 2.89 -15.28
CA ALA A 23 -20.56 2.84 -14.22
C ALA A 23 -19.92 2.58 -12.84
N GLN A 24 -18.84 1.78 -12.79
CA GLN A 24 -18.09 1.55 -11.56
C GLN A 24 -17.37 2.82 -11.09
N ILE A 25 -16.69 3.51 -12.00
CA ILE A 25 -15.95 4.75 -11.72
C ILE A 25 -16.92 5.84 -11.22
N GLU A 26 -18.04 6.03 -11.91
CA GLU A 26 -19.06 7.03 -11.54
C GLU A 26 -19.63 6.76 -10.14
N ARG A 27 -19.95 5.49 -9.85
CA ARG A 27 -20.48 5.09 -8.54
C ARG A 27 -19.51 5.40 -7.40
N ILE A 28 -18.21 5.14 -7.60
CA ILE A 28 -17.19 5.37 -6.56
C ILE A 28 -16.99 6.88 -6.36
N ALA A 29 -16.87 7.65 -7.44
CA ALA A 29 -16.73 9.10 -7.35
C ALA A 29 -17.93 9.73 -6.61
N LEU A 30 -19.14 9.31 -6.97
CA LEU A 30 -20.37 9.78 -6.32
C LEU A 30 -20.44 9.39 -4.84
N ALA A 31 -20.03 8.16 -4.49
CA ALA A 31 -19.98 7.72 -3.09
C ALA A 31 -18.98 8.52 -2.24
N LEU A 32 -17.94 9.08 -2.86
CA LEU A 32 -16.95 9.95 -2.21
C LEU A 32 -17.31 11.45 -2.28
N GLY A 33 -18.43 11.80 -2.93
CA GLY A 33 -18.84 13.19 -3.12
C GLY A 33 -17.93 13.97 -4.07
N GLU A 34 -17.18 13.29 -4.93
CA GLU A 34 -16.27 13.91 -5.90
C GLU A 34 -16.85 13.90 -7.31
N ASP A 35 -16.50 14.92 -8.11
CA ASP A 35 -16.68 14.86 -9.57
C ASP A 35 -15.78 13.77 -10.16
N MET A 36 -16.33 12.99 -11.09
CA MET A 36 -15.65 11.85 -11.68
C MET A 36 -14.30 12.21 -12.32
N ASN A 37 -14.19 13.34 -13.02
CA ASN A 37 -12.93 13.75 -13.64
C ASN A 37 -11.90 14.16 -12.60
N ASN A 38 -12.32 14.83 -11.53
CA ASN A 38 -11.43 15.17 -10.42
C ASN A 38 -10.94 13.91 -9.70
N TRP A 39 -11.83 12.95 -9.44
CA TRP A 39 -11.50 11.67 -8.80
C TRP A 39 -10.48 10.87 -9.63
N CYS A 40 -10.77 10.66 -10.93
CA CYS A 40 -9.85 9.99 -11.86
C CYS A 40 -8.49 10.69 -11.93
N ARG A 41 -8.49 12.03 -12.02
CA ARG A 41 -7.25 12.80 -12.05
C ARG A 41 -6.44 12.62 -10.77
N ASN A 42 -7.08 12.65 -9.60
CA ASN A 42 -6.39 12.52 -8.33
C ASN A 42 -5.65 11.17 -8.27
N ILE A 43 -6.31 10.09 -8.67
CA ILE A 43 -5.68 8.76 -8.78
C ILE A 43 -4.49 8.80 -9.73
N ILE A 44 -4.69 9.21 -10.99
CA ILE A 44 -3.62 9.21 -12.01
C ILE A 44 -2.41 10.07 -11.56
N VAL A 45 -2.66 11.23 -10.96
CA VAL A 45 -1.59 12.12 -10.48
C VAL A 45 -0.90 11.57 -9.24
N SER A 46 -1.63 10.90 -8.32
CA SER A 46 -1.04 10.23 -7.16
C SER A 46 -0.13 9.10 -7.62
N GLU A 47 -0.63 8.22 -8.48
CA GLU A 47 0.11 7.08 -9.03
C GLU A 47 1.36 7.55 -9.80
N ALA A 48 1.25 8.63 -10.59
CA ALA A 48 2.40 9.20 -11.31
C ALA A 48 3.45 9.85 -10.39
N ARG A 49 3.05 10.36 -9.21
CA ARG A 49 3.96 10.98 -8.23
C ARG A 49 4.60 9.97 -7.30
N GLU A 50 3.84 8.95 -6.91
CA GLU A 50 4.20 8.05 -5.81
C GLU A 50 4.70 6.69 -6.32
N GLY A 51 4.54 6.42 -7.62
CA GLY A 51 4.74 5.10 -8.23
C GLY A 51 3.47 4.27 -8.09
N SER A 52 3.21 3.38 -9.05
CA SER A 52 1.97 2.61 -9.07
C SER A 52 1.81 1.73 -7.81
N GLY A 53 0.70 1.83 -7.07
CA GLY A 53 0.42 1.02 -5.88
C GLY A 53 0.44 1.77 -4.53
N LEU A 54 1.01 1.16 -3.48
CA LEU A 54 1.16 1.82 -2.17
C LEU A 54 2.09 3.03 -2.31
N THR A 55 1.69 4.19 -1.80
CA THR A 55 2.60 5.33 -1.68
C THR A 55 3.84 4.95 -0.87
N LYS A 56 4.98 5.64 -1.02
CA LYS A 56 6.21 5.30 -0.25
C LYS A 56 5.96 5.16 1.25
N SER A 57 5.14 6.05 1.83
CA SER A 57 4.77 5.99 3.25
C SER A 57 3.85 4.82 3.57
N GLN A 58 2.89 4.51 2.70
CA GLN A 58 2.02 3.35 2.86
C GLN A 58 2.77 2.02 2.71
N ARG A 59 3.76 1.96 1.80
CA ARG A 59 4.64 0.81 1.62
C ARG A 59 5.49 0.57 2.86
N LEU A 60 6.08 1.63 3.40
CA LEU A 60 6.82 1.57 4.67
C LEU A 60 5.93 1.07 5.81
N LEU A 61 4.73 1.63 5.98
CA LEU A 61 3.78 1.20 7.01
C LEU A 61 3.37 -0.27 6.84
N TYR A 62 3.13 -0.69 5.61
CA TYR A 62 2.76 -2.07 5.30
C TYR A 62 3.91 -3.04 5.60
N GLU A 63 5.15 -2.68 5.27
CA GLU A 63 6.35 -3.44 5.63
C GLU A 63 6.50 -3.59 7.15
N GLU A 64 6.26 -2.53 7.94
CA GLU A 64 6.32 -2.60 9.41
C GLU A 64 5.21 -3.51 10.01
N ILE A 65 4.00 -3.47 9.45
CA ILE A 65 2.90 -4.35 9.86
C ILE A 65 3.22 -5.81 9.51
N ALA A 66 3.79 -6.05 8.33
CA ALA A 66 4.23 -7.37 7.89
C ALA A 66 5.29 -7.95 8.82
N ARG A 67 6.32 -7.17 9.17
CA ARG A 67 7.36 -7.57 10.14
C ARG A 67 6.75 -7.89 11.51
N THR A 68 5.85 -7.04 12.00
CA THR A 68 5.17 -7.25 13.28
C THR A 68 4.38 -8.56 13.27
N ARG A 69 3.58 -8.82 12.22
CA ARG A 69 2.79 -10.06 12.09
C ARG A 69 3.69 -11.29 12.05
N TYR A 70 4.81 -11.22 11.34
CA TYR A 70 5.77 -12.31 11.25
C TYR A 70 6.45 -12.57 12.62
N LEU A 71 6.94 -11.53 13.29
CA LEU A 71 7.55 -11.62 14.63
C LEU A 71 6.58 -12.22 15.64
N VAL A 72 5.33 -11.75 15.66
CA VAL A 72 4.30 -12.27 16.57
C VAL A 72 4.02 -13.75 16.28
N GLY A 73 3.83 -14.12 15.01
CA GLY A 73 3.54 -15.50 14.62
C GLY A 73 4.70 -16.48 14.83
N HIS A 74 5.95 -16.02 14.66
CA HIS A 74 7.14 -16.83 14.94
C HIS A 74 7.46 -16.88 16.45
N GLY A 75 7.25 -15.78 17.18
CA GLY A 75 7.40 -15.72 18.63
C GLY A 75 6.43 -16.65 19.34
N PHE A 76 5.15 -16.65 18.95
CA PHE A 76 4.18 -17.61 19.49
C PHE A 76 4.55 -19.06 19.15
N ARG A 77 5.06 -19.35 17.94
CA ARG A 77 5.54 -20.70 17.60
C ARG A 77 6.74 -21.12 18.43
N LEU A 78 7.69 -20.22 18.72
CA LEU A 78 8.81 -20.50 19.63
C LEU A 78 8.34 -20.78 21.06
N LEU A 79 7.44 -19.95 21.58
CA LEU A 79 6.91 -20.08 22.94
C LEU A 79 6.06 -21.35 23.14
N LEU A 80 5.30 -21.74 22.11
CA LEU A 80 4.36 -22.85 22.19
C LEU A 80 4.97 -24.20 21.77
N ASN A 81 6.15 -24.21 21.13
CA ASN A 81 6.64 -25.39 20.41
C ASN A 81 8.07 -25.84 20.75
N SER A 82 8.77 -25.32 21.77
CA SER A 82 10.05 -25.94 22.17
C SER A 82 10.43 -25.83 23.66
N LYS A 83 11.10 -26.89 24.13
CA LYS A 83 11.86 -26.99 25.40
C LYS A 83 13.09 -26.07 25.48
N GLU A 84 13.44 -25.38 24.39
CA GLU A 84 14.60 -24.49 24.29
C GLU A 84 14.25 -23.31 23.37
N SER A 85 13.54 -22.31 23.91
CA SER A 85 13.43 -21.00 23.28
C SER A 85 14.62 -20.15 23.71
N THR A 86 15.73 -20.19 22.99
CA THR A 86 16.92 -19.40 23.34
C THR A 86 16.87 -18.00 22.71
N ALA A 87 17.44 -17.02 23.42
CA ALA A 87 17.56 -15.64 22.96
C ALA A 87 18.32 -15.52 21.61
N GLU A 88 19.16 -16.50 21.29
CA GLU A 88 19.93 -16.58 20.05
C GLU A 88 19.04 -16.93 18.86
N THR A 89 18.10 -17.86 19.02
CA THR A 89 17.11 -18.17 17.98
C THR A 89 16.22 -16.95 17.70
N TRP A 90 15.86 -16.21 18.75
CA TRP A 90 15.09 -14.97 18.60
C TRP A 90 15.86 -13.90 17.83
N LYS A 91 17.12 -13.64 18.19
CA LYS A 91 17.99 -12.66 17.49
C LYS A 91 18.16 -12.98 16.00
N LYS A 92 18.28 -14.26 15.65
CA LYS A 92 18.39 -14.69 14.25
C LYS A 92 17.13 -14.36 13.46
N ILE A 93 15.96 -14.64 14.02
CA ILE A 93 14.67 -14.34 13.39
C ILE A 93 14.49 -12.83 13.20
N THR A 94 14.83 -12.00 14.18
CA THR A 94 14.72 -10.54 14.04
C THR A 94 15.61 -10.02 12.92
N LYS A 95 16.84 -10.52 12.83
CA LYS A 95 17.80 -10.14 11.78
C LYS A 95 17.32 -10.54 10.38
N ASP A 96 16.82 -11.76 10.22
CA ASP A 96 16.32 -12.26 8.93
C ASP A 96 15.10 -11.43 8.45
N ILE A 97 14.26 -10.97 9.38
CA ILE A 97 13.09 -10.14 9.05
C ILE A 97 13.48 -8.73 8.63
N ASP A 98 14.49 -8.12 9.27
CA ASP A 98 14.98 -6.81 8.87
C ASP A 98 15.61 -6.84 7.47
N GLU A 99 16.33 -7.92 7.15
CA GLU A 99 17.00 -8.10 5.86
C GLU A 99 16.01 -8.41 4.72
N TYR A 100 14.93 -9.14 4.99
CA TYR A 100 13.98 -9.61 3.97
C TYR A 100 12.58 -8.98 4.05
N SER A 101 12.43 -7.87 4.79
CA SER A 101 11.15 -7.20 5.05
C SER A 101 10.31 -6.90 3.79
N GLY A 102 10.94 -6.45 2.70
CA GLY A 102 10.26 -6.20 1.43
C GLY A 102 9.69 -7.48 0.79
N ILE A 103 10.40 -8.60 0.86
CA ILE A 103 9.94 -9.90 0.32
C ILE A 103 8.75 -10.42 1.13
N ILE A 104 8.79 -10.27 2.45
CA ILE A 104 7.69 -10.68 3.34
C ILE A 104 6.43 -9.85 3.05
N ALA A 105 6.59 -8.54 2.81
CA ALA A 105 5.49 -7.67 2.43
C ALA A 105 4.86 -8.08 1.09
N ASP A 106 5.69 -8.34 0.08
CA ASP A 106 5.23 -8.74 -1.26
C ASP A 106 4.51 -10.11 -1.23
N ASP A 107 5.02 -11.10 -0.47
CA ASP A 107 4.34 -12.39 -0.26
C ASP A 107 2.96 -12.20 0.40
N LEU A 108 2.85 -11.37 1.44
CA LEU A 108 1.56 -11.11 2.11
C LEU A 108 0.57 -10.40 1.19
N LEU A 109 1.03 -9.47 0.35
CA LEU A 109 0.16 -8.80 -0.64
C LEU A 109 -0.36 -9.78 -1.68
N SER A 110 0.46 -10.75 -2.10
CA SER A 110 0.08 -11.76 -3.11
C SER A 110 -1.05 -12.69 -2.65
N ARG A 111 -1.20 -12.89 -1.33
CA ARG A 111 -2.22 -13.77 -0.71
C ARG A 111 -3.60 -13.13 -0.55
N ARG A 112 -3.77 -11.87 -0.95
CA ARG A 112 -5.03 -11.11 -0.85
C ARG A 112 -6.05 -11.45 -1.96
N LYS A 113 -5.80 -12.47 -2.77
CA LYS A 113 -6.74 -12.92 -3.82
C LYS A 113 -7.98 -13.58 -3.22
#